data_AF-A0A3B9PL06-F1
#
_entry.id   AF-A0A3B9PL06-F1
#
_cell.length_a   1.000
_cell.length_b   1.000
_cell.length_c   1.000
_cell.angle_alpha   90.00
_cell.angle_beta   90.00
_cell.angle_gamma   90.00
#
_symmetry.space_group_name_H-M   'P 1'
#
loop_
_entity.id
_entity.type
_entity.pdbx_description
1 polymer ?
#
loop_
_entity_poly.entity_id
_entity_poly.type
_entity_poly.pdbx_seq_one_letter_code
_entity_poly.pdbx_strand_id
1 'polypeptide(L)'
;VPLVRAWEIYQQAIQQVSGLARTARGPSMSASPGKVEIQGIAEIAGEKVFVLRFIQGRNPDWVQRPFFAKYDDKATWLDQLVPAFGEEKWFWQDEYEAIREERLAAA
;
A
#
# COMPACT_ATOMS: atom_id res chain seq x y z
N VAL A 1 1.75 -5.28 14.56
CA VAL A 1 1.20 -6.46 13.86
C VAL A 1 1.76 -6.44 12.44
N PRO A 2 2.40 -7.51 11.95
CA PRO A 2 2.90 -7.55 10.57
C PRO A 2 1.80 -7.34 9.54
N LEU A 3 2.14 -6.70 8.42
CA LEU A 3 1.21 -6.38 7.33
C LEU A 3 0.59 -7.64 6.72
N VAL A 4 1.39 -8.71 6.55
CA VAL A 4 0.89 -10.04 6.15
C VAL A 4 -0.21 -10.53 7.10
N ARG A 5 0.00 -10.40 8.41
CA ARG A 5 -0.95 -10.87 9.42
C ARG A 5 -2.23 -10.03 9.42
N ALA A 6 -2.11 -8.71 9.23
CA ALA A 6 -3.26 -7.83 9.11
C ALA A 6 -4.12 -8.21 7.89
N TRP A 7 -3.47 -8.52 6.76
CA TRP A 7 -4.17 -8.94 5.55
C TRP A 7 -4.85 -10.30 5.72
N GLU A 8 -4.19 -11.29 6.31
CA GLU A 8 -4.80 -12.59 6.61
C GLU A 8 -6.05 -12.47 7.48
N ILE A 9 -5.98 -11.67 8.55
CA ILE A 9 -7.13 -11.44 9.44
C ILE A 9 -8.28 -10.81 8.67
N TYR A 10 -8.01 -9.76 7.88
CA TYR A 10 -9.02 -9.11 7.07
C TYR A 10 -9.63 -10.09 6.04
N GLN A 11 -8.80 -10.83 5.31
CA GLN A 11 -9.25 -11.79 4.30
C GLN A 11 -10.13 -12.87 4.93
N GLN A 12 -9.72 -13.44 6.07
CA GLN A 12 -10.50 -14.45 6.80
C GLN A 12 -11.83 -13.89 7.30
N ALA A 13 -11.87 -12.64 7.78
CA ALA A 13 -13.10 -11.99 8.21
C ALA A 13 -14.05 -11.75 7.03
N ILE A 14 -13.55 -11.26 5.90
CA ILE A 14 -14.35 -10.97 4.70
C ILE A 14 -14.98 -12.24 4.10
N GLN A 15 -14.31 -13.39 4.20
CA GLN A 15 -14.87 -14.68 3.77
C GLN A 15 -16.09 -15.12 4.60
N GLN A 16 -16.20 -14.68 5.85
CA GLN A 16 -17.24 -15.10 6.80
C GLN A 16 -18.44 -14.16 6.86
N VAL A 17 -18.44 -13.06 6.08
CA VAL A 17 -19.52 -12.07 6.08
C VAL A 17 -20.29 -12.05 4.76
N SER A 18 -21.54 -11.61 4.85
CA SER A 18 -22.40 -11.41 3.68
C SER A 18 -21.87 -10.30 2.77
N GLY A 19 -22.39 -10.23 1.54
CA GLY A 19 -22.01 -9.20 0.56
C GLY A 19 -22.16 -7.76 1.07
N LEU A 20 -23.09 -7.50 1.99
CA LEU A 20 -23.30 -6.17 2.58
C LEU A 20 -22.05 -5.64 3.30
N ALA A 21 -21.32 -6.52 3.98
CA ALA A 21 -20.11 -6.15 4.73
C ALA A 21 -18.84 -6.10 3.85
N ARG A 22 -18.90 -6.54 2.58
CA ARG A 22 -17.74 -6.57 1.66
C ARG A 22 -17.39 -5.20 1.06
N THR A 23 -18.06 -4.15 1.51
CA THR A 23 -17.70 -2.75 1.21
C THR A 23 -16.57 -2.23 2.10
N ALA A 24 -16.24 -2.95 3.19
CA ALA A 24 -15.09 -2.65 4.02
C ALA A 24 -13.80 -2.77 3.20
N ARG A 25 -12.98 -1.70 3.18
CA ARG A 25 -11.69 -1.66 2.51
C ARG A 25 -10.58 -1.90 3.52
N GLY A 26 -9.63 -2.77 3.21
CA GLY A 26 -8.52 -3.02 4.11
C GLY A 26 -7.69 -4.27 3.83
N PRO A 27 -6.65 -4.49 4.66
CA PRO A 27 -6.14 -3.56 5.67
C PRO A 27 -5.53 -2.30 5.02
N SER A 28 -5.60 -1.17 5.71
CA SER A 28 -5.06 0.10 5.21
C SER A 28 -4.25 0.83 6.28
N MET A 29 -3.31 1.66 5.83
CA MET A 29 -2.42 2.44 6.66
C MET A 29 -2.34 3.88 6.15
N SER A 30 -2.29 4.83 7.08
CA SER A 30 -2.04 6.23 6.75
C SER A 30 -0.54 6.47 6.65
N ALA A 31 -0.10 7.11 5.59
CA ALA A 31 1.28 7.50 5.40
C ALA A 31 1.35 8.95 4.87
N SER A 32 2.54 9.54 4.94
CA SER A 32 2.79 10.89 4.46
C SER A 32 2.40 11.13 2.97
N PRO A 33 2.69 10.20 2.02
CA PRO A 33 2.21 10.32 0.63
C PRO A 33 0.71 10.03 0.45
N GLY A 34 0.03 9.43 1.42
CA GLY A 34 -1.38 9.08 1.31
C GLY A 34 -1.81 7.89 2.17
N LYS A 35 -3.06 7.47 2.02
CA LYS A 35 -3.58 6.23 2.63
C LYS A 35 -3.42 5.09 1.64
N VAL A 36 -2.71 4.06 2.07
CA VAL A 36 -2.38 2.88 1.27
C VAL A 36 -3.16 1.68 1.79
N GLU A 37 -3.74 0.91 0.89
CA GLU A 37 -4.43 -0.35 1.17
C GLU A 37 -3.62 -1.52 0.64
N ILE A 38 -3.56 -2.61 1.40
CA ILE A 38 -3.03 -3.89 0.95
C ILE A 38 -4.18 -4.65 0.28
N GLN A 39 -4.09 -4.85 -1.02
CA GLN A 39 -5.05 -5.67 -1.79
C GLN A 39 -4.79 -7.17 -1.56
N GLY A 40 -3.53 -7.54 -1.38
CA GLY A 40 -3.16 -8.88 -0.96
C GLY A 40 -1.72 -9.24 -1.25
N ILE A 41 -1.47 -10.53 -1.32
CA ILE A 41 -0.16 -11.11 -1.62
C ILE A 41 -0.28 -11.90 -2.92
N ALA A 42 0.66 -11.69 -3.82
CA ALA A 42 0.73 -12.38 -5.10
C ALA A 42 2.12 -12.94 -5.33
N GLU A 43 2.22 -13.92 -6.23
CA GLU A 43 3.48 -14.36 -6.81
C GLU A 43 3.49 -13.95 -8.28
N ILE A 44 4.43 -13.08 -8.65
CA ILE A 44 4.53 -12.51 -10.00
C ILE A 44 5.96 -12.75 -10.47
N ALA A 45 6.11 -13.45 -11.60
CA ALA A 45 7.41 -13.81 -12.15
C ALA A 45 8.36 -14.52 -11.13
N GLY A 46 7.79 -15.34 -10.23
CA GLY A 46 8.53 -16.04 -9.18
C GLY A 46 8.91 -15.19 -7.96
N GLU A 47 8.50 -13.93 -7.91
CA GLU A 47 8.68 -13.05 -6.77
C GLU A 47 7.38 -12.93 -5.97
N LYS A 48 7.45 -13.24 -4.67
CA LYS A 48 6.33 -12.99 -3.75
C LYS A 48 6.30 -11.50 -3.40
N VAL A 49 5.14 -10.87 -3.61
CA VAL A 49 4.96 -9.42 -3.47
C VAL A 49 3.71 -9.07 -2.68
N PHE A 50 3.73 -7.92 -2.00
CA PHE A 50 2.51 -7.25 -1.59
C PHE A 50 1.94 -6.46 -2.77
N VAL A 51 0.62 -6.56 -2.97
CA VAL A 51 -0.14 -5.74 -3.92
C VAL A 51 -0.77 -4.59 -3.15
N LEU A 52 -0.43 -3.36 -3.53
CA LEU A 52 -0.80 -2.14 -2.83
C LEU A 52 -1.54 -1.19 -3.77
N ARG A 53 -2.38 -0.31 -3.22
CA ARG A 53 -2.92 0.86 -3.94
C ARG A 53 -3.13 2.02 -2.99
N PHE A 54 -3.12 3.25 -3.52
CA PHE A 54 -3.64 4.38 -2.77
C PHE A 54 -5.16 4.38 -2.81
N ILE A 55 -5.79 4.48 -1.63
CA ILE A 55 -7.21 4.82 -1.50
C ILE A 55 -7.41 6.34 -1.35
N GLN A 56 -6.33 7.05 -1.02
CA GLN A 56 -6.23 8.51 -0.98
C GLN A 56 -4.75 8.88 -1.17
N GLY A 57 -4.40 9.76 -2.11
CA GLY A 57 -3.02 10.22 -2.36
C GLY A 57 -2.86 11.73 -2.21
N ARG A 58 -1.62 12.23 -2.15
CA ARG A 58 -1.35 13.68 -2.27
C ARG A 58 -1.60 14.17 -3.70
N ASN A 59 -1.26 13.36 -4.71
CA ASN A 59 -1.77 13.51 -6.07
C ASN A 59 -2.97 12.55 -6.27
N PRO A 60 -4.14 13.06 -6.72
CA PRO A 60 -5.29 12.24 -7.13
C PRO A 60 -4.96 11.14 -8.14
N ASP A 61 -4.01 11.35 -9.06
CA ASP A 61 -3.65 10.40 -10.12
C ASP A 61 -2.99 9.11 -9.60
N TRP A 62 -2.55 9.10 -8.34
CA TRP A 62 -2.01 7.90 -7.69
C TRP A 62 -3.11 6.94 -7.20
N VAL A 63 -4.32 7.45 -7.02
CA VAL A 63 -5.44 6.70 -6.43
C VAL A 63 -5.85 5.56 -7.37
N GLN A 64 -6.13 4.39 -6.80
CA GLN A 64 -6.48 3.17 -7.55
C GLN A 64 -5.39 2.61 -8.48
N ARG A 65 -4.21 3.22 -8.56
CA ARG A 65 -3.08 2.67 -9.31
C ARG A 65 -2.37 1.59 -8.48
N PRO A 66 -2.34 0.32 -8.94
CA PRO A 66 -1.62 -0.73 -8.23
C PRO A 66 -0.10 -0.50 -8.26
N PHE A 67 0.55 -0.86 -7.18
CA PHE A 67 2.01 -0.96 -7.10
C PHE A 67 2.41 -2.12 -6.19
N PHE A 68 3.67 -2.54 -6.31
CA PHE A 68 4.13 -3.80 -5.72
C PHE A 68 5.31 -3.54 -4.81
N ALA A 69 5.26 -4.13 -3.61
CA ALA A 69 6.38 -4.14 -2.69
C ALA A 69 6.93 -5.55 -2.55
N LYS A 70 8.23 -5.69 -2.32
CA LYS A 70 8.81 -6.99 -1.95
C LYS A 70 8.09 -7.52 -0.72
N TYR A 71 7.83 -8.83 -0.71
CA TYR A 71 7.26 -9.46 0.47
C TYR A 71 8.26 -9.42 1.64
N ASP A 72 7.78 -8.97 2.79
CA ASP A 72 8.47 -8.96 4.07
C ASP A 72 7.47 -9.39 5.16
N ASP A 73 7.75 -10.49 5.83
CA ASP A 73 6.87 -11.08 6.85
C ASP A 73 6.92 -10.36 8.20
N LYS A 74 7.86 -9.43 8.37
CA LYS A 74 8.06 -8.61 9.58
C LYS A 74 7.66 -7.17 9.37
N ALA A 75 7.58 -6.68 8.13
CA ALA A 75 7.13 -5.34 7.84
C ALA A 75 5.77 -5.06 8.49
N THR A 76 5.70 -3.94 9.19
CA THR A 76 4.52 -3.49 9.93
C THR A 76 3.92 -2.23 9.33
N TRP A 77 4.65 -1.52 8.46
CA TRP A 77 4.23 -0.23 7.91
C TRP A 77 4.89 0.09 6.55
N LEU A 78 4.41 1.13 5.86
CA LEU A 78 4.80 1.47 4.48
C LEU A 78 6.28 1.85 4.33
N ASP A 79 6.85 2.55 5.31
CA ASP A 79 8.25 3.01 5.32
C ASP A 79 9.27 1.88 5.48
N GLN A 80 8.81 0.69 5.86
CA GLN A 80 9.63 -0.54 5.94
C GLN A 80 9.60 -1.34 4.64
N LEU A 81 8.69 -1.01 3.72
CA LEU A 81 8.57 -1.70 2.45
C LEU A 81 9.55 -1.13 1.43
N VAL A 82 9.91 -1.96 0.45
CA VAL A 82 10.74 -1.58 -0.70
C VAL A 82 10.04 -1.99 -2.00
N PRO A 83 10.24 -1.25 -3.11
CA PRO A 83 9.67 -1.62 -4.40
C PRO A 83 10.05 -3.04 -4.82
N ALA A 84 9.09 -3.78 -5.38
CA ALA A 84 9.31 -5.10 -5.95
C ALA A 84 10.11 -5.03 -7.27
N PHE A 85 10.48 -6.19 -7.82
CA PHE A 85 11.04 -6.32 -9.17
C PHE A 85 12.37 -5.61 -9.41
N GLY A 86 13.09 -5.27 -8.34
CA GLY A 86 14.38 -4.59 -8.44
C GLY A 86 14.29 -3.09 -8.71
N GLU A 87 13.08 -2.50 -8.63
CA GLU A 87 12.89 -1.05 -8.76
C GLU A 87 13.57 -0.29 -7.60
N GLU A 88 14.19 0.84 -7.92
CA GLU A 88 14.89 1.67 -6.92
C GLU A 88 13.96 2.61 -6.17
N LYS A 89 12.84 3.01 -6.80
CA LYS A 89 11.91 4.01 -6.29
C LYS A 89 10.46 3.60 -6.52
N TRP A 90 9.57 4.16 -5.73
CA TRP A 90 8.14 4.07 -6.00
C TRP A 90 7.73 5.00 -7.14
N PHE A 91 6.68 4.65 -7.87
CA PHE A 91 6.15 5.49 -8.96
C PHE A 91 5.72 6.90 -8.49
N TRP A 92 5.45 7.08 -7.19
CA TRP A 92 4.96 8.31 -6.56
C TRP A 92 6.06 9.08 -5.81
N GLN A 93 7.27 8.52 -5.68
CA GLN A 93 8.27 9.00 -4.73
C GLN A 93 8.80 10.40 -5.08
N ASP A 94 9.27 10.60 -6.31
CA ASP A 94 9.85 11.87 -6.76
C ASP A 94 8.80 13.00 -6.73
N GLU A 95 7.59 12.72 -7.18
CA GLU A 95 6.50 13.70 -7.15
C GLU A 95 6.05 14.02 -5.72
N TYR A 96 6.02 13.03 -4.83
CA TYR A 96 5.75 13.26 -3.41
C TYR A 96 6.80 14.14 -2.75
N GLU A 97 8.09 13.95 -3.08
CA GLU A 97 9.18 14.77 -2.58
C GLU A 97 9.02 16.23 -3.04
N ALA A 98 8.73 16.47 -4.32
CA ALA A 98 8.45 17.81 -4.84
C ALA A 98 7.27 18.49 -4.12
N ILE A 99 6.14 17.79 -3.95
CA ILE A 99 4.97 18.30 -3.20
C ILE A 99 5.34 18.65 -1.75
N ARG A 100 6.19 17.85 -1.12
CA ARG A 100 6.61 18.06 0.27
C ARG A 100 7.51 19.29 0.40
N GLU A 101 8.44 19.47 -0.53
CA GLU A 101 9.34 20.62 -0.57
C GLU A 101 8.59 21.93 -0.81
N GLU A 102 7.66 21.96 -1.77
CA GLU A 102 6.82 23.13 -2.04
C GLU A 102 6.02 23.54 -0.80
N ARG A 103 5.43 22.58 -0.09
CA ARG A 103 4.69 22.86 1.15
C ARG A 103 5.56 23.38 2.29
N LEU A 104 6.81 22.91 2.38
CA LEU A 104 7.76 23.40 3.38
C LEU A 104 8.24 24.81 3.05
N ALA A 105 8.42 25.13 1.77
CA ALA A 105 8.78 26.49 1.34
C ALA A 105 7.64 27.51 1.52
N ALA A 106 6.39 27.04 1.51
CA ALA A 106 5.20 27.87 1.71
C ALA A 106 4.78 28.05 3.18
N ALA A 107 5.45 27.38 4.12
CA ALA A 107 5.17 27.39 5.56
C ALA A 107 6.16 28.29 6.32
#